data_AF-A0A101GJG3-F1
#
_entry.id   AF-A0A101GJG3-F1
#
_cell.length_a   1.000
_cell.length_b   1.000
_cell.length_c   1.000
_cell.angle_alpha   90.00
_cell.angle_beta   90.00
_cell.angle_gamma   90.00
#
_symmetry.space_group_name_H-M   'P 1'
#
loop_
_entity.id
_entity.type
_entity.pdbx_description
1 polymer ?
#
loop_
_entity_poly.entity_id
_entity_poly.type
_entity_poly.pdbx_seq_one_letter_code
_entity_poly.pdbx_strand_id
1 'polypeptide(L)'
;MTIKERSLIEKNLASLLPEAALKRVVDLLFRFQVDLVVTYPRRGRMGDYLFNTANNRHRISININLNRYQFLITLLHEFAHLLVQERFKTEVRPHGKEWHSAFIEISKPFINDNVFPADIQEAFEAHLRSRYGSTSSDKRLGKVLENYNSKERSPYSVQLGRLPIESKFFLSKDSFQSIGRQGDVILCKELTTGAIFKMDPSIFVKPFL
;
A
#
# COMPACT_ATOMS: atom_id res chain seq x y z
N MET A 1 16.52 -16.15 -12.97
CA MET A 1 15.25 -15.45 -13.24
C MET A 1 15.16 -15.12 -14.73
N THR A 2 14.00 -15.31 -15.37
CA THR A 2 13.76 -15.21 -16.82
C THR A 2 13.01 -13.92 -17.20
N ILE A 3 13.02 -13.56 -18.49
CA ILE A 3 12.23 -12.42 -19.02
C ILE A 3 10.72 -12.60 -18.75
N LYS A 4 10.21 -13.83 -18.80
CA LYS A 4 8.79 -14.15 -18.53
C LYS A 4 8.40 -13.87 -17.08
N GLU A 5 9.26 -14.22 -16.12
CA GLU A 5 9.02 -13.95 -14.70
C GLU A 5 8.97 -12.45 -14.43
N ARG A 6 9.84 -11.67 -15.07
CA ARG A 6 9.85 -10.21 -14.94
C ARG A 6 8.56 -9.57 -15.43
N SER A 7 8.10 -9.95 -16.62
CA SER A 7 6.85 -9.42 -17.19
C SER A 7 5.63 -9.75 -16.33
N LEU A 8 5.58 -10.96 -15.75
CA LEU A 8 4.50 -11.36 -14.84
C LEU A 8 4.49 -10.52 -13.55
N ILE A 9 5.67 -10.26 -12.97
CA ILE A 9 5.80 -9.42 -11.77
C ILE A 9 5.38 -7.98 -12.07
N GLU A 10 5.83 -7.41 -13.20
CA GLU A 10 5.43 -6.06 -13.63
C GLU A 10 3.91 -5.95 -13.75
N LYS A 11 3.27 -6.93 -14.40
CA LYS A 11 1.80 -6.98 -14.52
C LYS A 11 1.10 -7.02 -13.17
N ASN A 12 1.59 -7.83 -12.22
CA ASN A 12 0.96 -8.00 -10.91
C ASN A 12 1.12 -6.78 -10.01
N LEU A 13 2.19 -6.01 -10.18
CA LEU A 13 2.46 -4.82 -9.37
C LEU A 13 1.93 -3.51 -9.98
N ALA A 14 1.55 -3.51 -11.26
CA ALA A 14 1.12 -2.31 -11.97
C ALA A 14 -0.07 -1.58 -11.30
N SER A 15 -0.99 -2.31 -10.66
CA SER A 15 -2.12 -1.72 -9.94
C SER A 15 -1.80 -1.28 -8.50
N LEU A 16 -0.64 -1.68 -7.97
CA LEU A 16 -0.23 -1.45 -6.58
C LEU A 16 0.83 -0.35 -6.44
N LEU A 17 1.40 0.12 -7.55
CA LEU A 17 2.48 1.11 -7.58
C LEU A 17 2.14 2.29 -8.50
N PRO A 18 2.72 3.47 -8.27
CA PRO A 18 2.78 4.50 -9.30
C PRO A 18 3.47 3.93 -10.55
N GLU A 19 2.93 4.23 -11.73
CA GLU A 19 3.46 3.72 -13.00
C GLU A 19 4.96 4.03 -13.17
N ALA A 20 5.36 5.25 -12.84
CA ALA A 20 6.76 5.70 -12.88
C ALA A 20 7.70 4.92 -11.94
N ALA A 21 7.18 4.30 -10.88
CA ALA A 21 7.97 3.53 -9.93
C ALA A 21 8.16 2.06 -10.35
N LEU A 22 7.26 1.53 -11.18
CA LEU A 22 7.11 0.09 -11.41
C LEU A 22 8.42 -0.56 -11.85
N LYS A 23 9.05 -0.04 -12.90
CA LYS A 23 10.29 -0.59 -13.44
C LYS A 23 11.40 -0.63 -12.39
N ARG A 24 11.57 0.47 -11.64
CA ARG A 24 12.61 0.59 -10.63
C ARG A 24 12.38 -0.35 -9.45
N VAL A 25 11.14 -0.51 -8.99
CA VAL A 25 10.80 -1.49 -7.95
C VAL A 25 11.14 -2.90 -8.42
N VAL A 26 10.78 -3.26 -9.65
CA VAL A 26 11.11 -4.58 -10.21
C VAL A 26 12.62 -4.77 -10.30
N ASP A 27 13.37 -3.76 -10.72
CA ASP A 27 14.84 -3.83 -10.71
C ASP A 27 15.41 -4.09 -9.30
N LEU A 28 14.83 -3.49 -8.25
CA LEU A 28 15.23 -3.74 -6.86
C LEU A 28 14.91 -5.17 -6.40
N LEU A 29 13.71 -5.67 -6.71
CA LEU A 29 13.30 -7.04 -6.35
C LEU A 29 14.26 -8.08 -6.94
N PHE A 30 14.68 -7.89 -8.19
CA PHE A 30 15.62 -8.78 -8.87
C PHE A 30 17.05 -8.63 -8.33
N ARG A 31 17.51 -7.39 -8.13
CA ARG A 31 18.85 -7.10 -7.61
C ARG A 31 19.09 -7.76 -6.26
N PHE A 32 18.10 -7.66 -5.37
CA PHE A 32 18.20 -8.17 -4.00
C PHE A 32 17.55 -9.56 -3.82
N GLN A 33 17.08 -10.19 -4.89
CA GLN A 33 16.42 -11.51 -4.87
C GLN A 33 15.33 -11.61 -3.78
N VAL A 34 14.44 -10.61 -3.75
CA VAL A 34 13.39 -10.48 -2.73
C VAL A 34 12.13 -11.24 -3.13
N ASP A 35 11.64 -12.07 -2.21
CA ASP A 35 10.29 -12.62 -2.27
C ASP A 35 9.29 -11.56 -1.77
N LEU A 36 8.67 -10.81 -2.69
CA LEU A 36 7.60 -9.87 -2.36
C LEU A 36 6.26 -10.61 -2.25
N VAL A 37 5.63 -10.53 -1.08
CA VAL A 37 4.34 -11.13 -0.78
C VAL A 37 3.31 -10.04 -0.50
N VAL A 38 2.25 -9.98 -1.30
CA VAL A 38 1.13 -9.08 -1.04
C VAL A 38 0.14 -9.79 -0.12
N THR A 39 -0.12 -9.23 1.06
CA THR A 39 -0.92 -9.86 2.12
C THR A 39 -2.22 -9.13 2.39
N TYR A 40 -3.20 -9.82 2.96
CA TYR A 40 -4.37 -9.16 3.54
C TYR A 40 -3.97 -8.25 4.70
N PRO A 41 -4.79 -7.23 5.03
CA PRO A 41 -4.47 -6.25 6.06
C PRO A 41 -4.30 -6.91 7.43
N ARG A 42 -3.18 -6.62 8.10
CA ARG A 42 -2.88 -7.08 9.46
C ARG A 42 -3.01 -5.93 10.44
N ARG A 43 -3.50 -6.20 11.66
CA ARG A 43 -3.59 -5.18 12.72
C ARG A 43 -2.17 -4.72 13.11
N GLY A 44 -1.94 -3.40 13.08
CA GLY A 44 -0.71 -2.77 13.56
C GLY A 44 0.53 -2.92 12.67
N ARG A 45 0.44 -3.56 11.49
CA ARG A 45 1.57 -3.73 10.56
C ARG A 45 1.13 -3.50 9.13
N MET A 46 1.80 -2.58 8.42
CA MET A 46 1.56 -2.27 7.01
C MET A 46 2.49 -3.06 6.08
N GLY A 47 3.74 -3.24 6.52
CA GLY A 47 4.77 -4.04 5.89
C GLY A 47 5.53 -4.86 6.93
N ASP A 48 6.33 -5.80 6.46
CA ASP A 48 7.25 -6.57 7.30
C ASP A 48 8.37 -7.17 6.44
N TYR A 49 9.61 -7.03 6.91
CA TYR A 49 10.81 -7.61 6.31
C TYR A 49 11.30 -8.80 7.15
N LEU A 50 11.64 -9.89 6.46
CA LEU A 50 12.23 -11.09 7.06
C LEU A 50 13.44 -11.54 6.26
N PHE A 51 14.50 -11.92 6.98
CA PHE A 51 15.66 -12.59 6.41
C PHE A 51 15.67 -14.05 6.83
N ASN A 52 15.65 -14.96 5.86
CA ASN A 52 15.80 -16.39 6.11
C ASN A 52 17.27 -16.78 6.01
N THR A 53 17.89 -17.02 7.16
CA THR A 53 19.31 -17.40 7.27
C THR A 53 19.61 -18.78 6.69
N ALA A 54 18.64 -19.70 6.65
CA ALA A 54 18.85 -21.07 6.18
C ALA A 54 19.04 -21.17 4.67
N ASN A 55 18.44 -20.27 3.90
CA ASN A 55 18.54 -20.23 2.44
C ASN A 55 19.02 -18.89 1.88
N ASN A 56 19.45 -17.98 2.75
CA ASN A 56 19.95 -16.64 2.40
C ASN A 56 18.97 -15.86 1.49
N ARG A 57 17.66 -15.93 1.79
CA ARG A 57 16.62 -15.22 1.03
C ARG A 57 15.98 -14.11 1.86
N HIS A 58 15.68 -13.03 1.16
CA HIS A 58 14.90 -11.92 1.70
C HIS A 58 13.44 -12.08 1.35
N ARG A 59 12.57 -11.77 2.31
CA ARG A 59 11.12 -11.68 2.09
C ARG A 59 10.63 -10.33 2.57
N ILE A 60 9.82 -9.68 1.75
CA ILE A 60 9.07 -8.49 2.13
C ILE A 60 7.59 -8.81 1.98
N SER A 61 6.79 -8.47 2.98
CA SER A 61 5.33 -8.54 2.90
C SER A 61 4.71 -7.16 3.02
N ILE A 62 3.71 -6.84 2.21
CA ILE A 62 3.01 -5.54 2.23
C ILE A 62 1.49 -5.77 2.17
N ASN A 63 0.73 -5.02 2.97
CA ASN A 63 -0.71 -5.11 2.96
C ASN A 63 -1.32 -4.55 1.65
N ILE A 64 -2.30 -5.26 1.11
CA ILE A 64 -2.94 -4.95 -0.18
C ILE A 64 -3.88 -3.73 -0.15
N ASN A 65 -4.29 -3.27 1.03
CA ASN A 65 -5.27 -2.18 1.17
C ASN A 65 -4.65 -0.78 1.16
N LEU A 66 -3.34 -0.65 0.95
CA LEU A 66 -2.66 0.63 0.87
C LEU A 66 -2.91 1.24 -0.51
N ASN A 67 -3.06 2.57 -0.58
CA ASN A 67 -2.98 3.27 -1.87
C ASN A 67 -1.57 3.12 -2.47
N ARG A 68 -1.39 3.34 -3.77
CA ARG A 68 -0.14 3.01 -4.48
C ARG A 68 1.07 3.76 -3.93
N TYR A 69 0.88 4.99 -3.46
CA TYR A 69 1.97 5.79 -2.88
C TYR A 69 2.36 5.27 -1.50
N GLN A 70 1.37 4.97 -0.66
CA GLN A 70 1.61 4.38 0.65
C GLN A 70 2.21 2.96 0.52
N PHE A 71 1.78 2.18 -0.46
CA PHE A 71 2.37 0.88 -0.78
C PHE A 71 3.85 1.03 -1.14
N LEU A 72 4.18 1.96 -2.05
CA LEU A 72 5.57 2.23 -2.43
C LEU A 72 6.42 2.66 -1.23
N ILE A 73 5.97 3.64 -0.44
CA ILE A 73 6.73 4.12 0.73
C ILE A 73 6.92 3.00 1.77
N THR A 74 5.90 2.17 1.99
CA THR A 74 6.01 1.01 2.90
C THR A 74 6.99 -0.01 2.34
N LEU A 75 6.97 -0.27 1.04
CA LEU A 75 7.93 -1.18 0.41
C LEU A 75 9.38 -0.66 0.53
N LEU A 76 9.60 0.64 0.35
CA LEU A 76 10.90 1.29 0.54
C LEU A 76 11.39 1.21 1.98
N HIS A 77 10.48 1.32 2.96
CA HIS A 77 10.79 1.10 4.38
C HIS A 77 11.33 -0.32 4.61
N GLU A 78 10.68 -1.33 4.05
CA GLU A 78 11.13 -2.72 4.20
C GLU A 78 12.43 -3.00 3.45
N PHE A 79 12.65 -2.37 2.29
CA PHE A 79 13.94 -2.42 1.60
C PHE A 79 15.07 -1.77 2.43
N ALA A 80 14.78 -0.75 3.24
CA ALA A 80 15.79 -0.16 4.11
C ALA A 80 16.25 -1.15 5.20
N HIS A 81 15.34 -1.95 5.77
CA HIS A 81 15.73 -3.06 6.66
C HIS A 81 16.57 -4.11 5.93
N LEU A 82 16.23 -4.43 4.68
CA LEU A 82 17.04 -5.31 3.85
C LEU A 82 18.46 -4.77 3.66
N LEU A 83 18.62 -3.51 3.26
CA LEU A 83 19.94 -2.89 3.06
C LEU A 83 20.79 -2.92 4.32
N VAL A 84 20.17 -2.71 5.48
CA VAL A 84 20.83 -2.83 6.77
C VAL A 84 21.30 -4.26 7.00
N GLN A 85 20.44 -5.26 6.78
CA GLN A 85 20.81 -6.67 6.93
C GLN A 85 22.00 -7.04 6.04
N GLU A 86 21.99 -6.60 4.78
CA GLU A 86 23.07 -6.90 3.82
C GLU A 86 24.42 -6.27 4.22
N ARG A 87 24.38 -5.06 4.79
CA ARG A 87 25.59 -4.29 5.16
C ARG A 87 26.21 -4.74 6.46
N PHE A 88 25.38 -4.88 7.49
CA PHE A 88 25.88 -5.07 8.85
C PHE A 88 25.92 -6.54 9.23
N LYS A 89 24.98 -7.37 8.73
CA LYS A 89 24.84 -8.81 9.05
C LYS A 89 24.77 -9.14 10.55
N THR A 90 24.73 -8.13 11.40
CA THR A 90 24.62 -8.19 12.85
C THR A 90 23.39 -7.42 13.30
N GLU A 91 22.92 -7.68 14.51
CA GLU A 91 21.80 -6.94 15.07
C GLU A 91 22.15 -5.46 15.22
N VAL A 92 21.32 -4.59 14.64
CA VAL A 92 21.38 -3.15 14.82
C VAL A 92 20.03 -2.65 15.34
N ARG A 93 20.03 -1.46 15.95
CA ARG A 93 18.81 -0.89 16.49
C ARG A 93 17.76 -0.71 15.38
N PRO A 94 16.53 -1.23 15.56
CA PRO A 94 15.43 -0.99 14.64
C PRO A 94 15.20 0.50 14.45
N HIS A 95 15.11 0.94 13.19
CA HIS A 95 14.93 2.35 12.82
C HIS A 95 16.01 3.29 13.40
N GLY A 96 17.21 2.77 13.65
CA GLY A 96 18.40 3.52 14.05
C GLY A 96 19.02 4.34 12.92
N LYS A 97 20.22 4.87 13.15
CA LYS A 97 20.93 5.73 12.19
C LYS A 97 21.24 4.99 10.87
N GLU A 98 21.59 3.72 10.97
CA GLU A 98 21.89 2.82 9.86
C GLU A 98 20.67 2.65 8.97
N TRP A 99 19.53 2.33 9.57
CA TRP A 99 18.26 2.19 8.88
C TRP A 99 17.80 3.51 8.26
N HIS A 100 17.89 4.62 8.99
CA HIS A 100 17.49 5.93 8.48
C HIS A 100 18.33 6.33 7.25
N SER A 101 19.64 6.07 7.29
CA SER A 101 20.54 6.32 6.16
C SER A 101 20.18 5.44 4.96
N ALA A 102 19.88 4.16 5.18
CA ALA A 102 19.42 3.24 4.15
C ALA A 102 18.06 3.66 3.56
N PHE A 103 17.15 4.19 4.39
CA PHE A 103 15.83 4.62 3.96
C PHE A 103 15.88 5.87 3.08
N ILE A 104 16.74 6.84 3.42
CA ILE A 104 17.03 7.98 2.54
C ILE A 104 17.62 7.50 1.22
N GLU A 105 18.62 6.62 1.28
CA GLU A 105 19.33 6.12 0.10
C GLU A 105 18.38 5.43 -0.88
N ILE A 106 17.56 4.49 -0.40
CA ILE A 106 16.66 3.72 -1.26
C ILE A 106 15.51 4.59 -1.80
N SER A 107 15.11 5.64 -1.08
CA SER A 107 14.00 6.51 -1.47
C SER A 107 14.39 7.60 -2.47
N LYS A 108 15.63 8.10 -2.40
CA LYS A 108 16.11 9.24 -3.20
C LYS A 108 15.87 9.11 -4.71
N PRO A 109 16.11 7.95 -5.35
CA PRO A 109 15.83 7.80 -6.79
C PRO A 109 14.34 8.02 -7.14
N PHE A 110 13.42 7.58 -6.28
CA PHE A 110 11.97 7.74 -6.53
C PHE A 110 11.52 9.20 -6.38
N ILE A 111 12.17 9.95 -5.50
CA ILE A 111 11.95 11.40 -5.36
C ILE A 111 12.43 12.14 -6.61
N ASN A 112 13.64 11.82 -7.09
CA ASN A 112 14.22 12.45 -8.27
C ASN A 112 13.46 12.15 -9.57
N ASP A 113 12.84 10.96 -9.66
CA ASP A 113 12.08 10.52 -10.83
C ASP A 113 10.65 11.12 -10.88
N ASN A 114 10.29 12.06 -9.99
CA ASN A 114 8.95 12.67 -9.88
C ASN A 114 7.81 11.63 -9.77
N VAL A 115 8.05 10.55 -9.01
CA VAL A 115 7.09 9.46 -8.82
C VAL A 115 5.86 9.92 -8.02
N PHE A 116 6.05 10.88 -7.13
CA PHE A 116 5.06 11.30 -6.16
C PHE A 116 4.37 12.61 -6.60
N PRO A 117 3.05 12.76 -6.37
CA PRO A 117 2.39 14.05 -6.38
C PRO A 117 3.09 15.04 -5.44
N ALA A 118 3.01 16.33 -5.76
CA ALA A 118 3.76 17.37 -5.04
C ALA A 118 3.51 17.38 -3.52
N ASP A 119 2.27 17.18 -3.08
CA ASP A 119 1.92 17.15 -1.65
C ASP A 119 2.50 15.93 -0.93
N ILE A 120 2.47 14.75 -1.55
CA ILE A 120 3.13 13.54 -1.04
C ILE A 120 4.64 13.72 -1.04
N GLN A 121 5.22 14.25 -2.11
CA GLN A 121 6.67 14.45 -2.22
C GLN A 121 7.19 15.36 -1.10
N GLU A 122 6.56 16.52 -0.90
CA GLU A 122 6.96 17.46 0.14
C GLU A 122 6.86 16.83 1.54
N ALA A 123 5.74 16.13 1.82
CA ALA A 123 5.55 15.46 3.10
C ALA A 123 6.55 14.31 3.31
N PHE A 124 6.87 13.56 2.25
CA PHE A 124 7.81 12.44 2.32
C PHE A 124 9.26 12.91 2.46
N GLU A 125 9.66 13.98 1.77
CA GLU A 125 10.97 14.61 1.96
C GLU A 125 11.13 15.20 3.36
N ALA A 126 10.07 15.75 3.95
CA ALA A 126 10.08 16.18 5.34
C ALA A 126 10.22 14.98 6.29
N HIS A 127 9.53 13.88 6.02
CA HIS A 127 9.63 12.63 6.77
C HIS A 127 11.05 12.06 6.75
N LEU A 128 11.70 12.01 5.59
CA LEU A 128 13.08 11.52 5.44
C LEU A 128 14.14 12.40 6.13
N ARG A 129 13.82 13.66 6.44
CA ARG A 129 14.69 14.56 7.23
C ARG A 129 14.44 14.47 8.73
N SER A 130 13.36 13.81 9.14
CA SER A 130 12.94 13.70 10.53
C SER A 130 13.69 12.55 11.25
N ARG A 131 13.21 12.15 12.44
CA ARG A 131 13.66 10.93 13.13
C ARG A 131 12.53 9.89 13.25
N TYR A 132 11.47 10.03 12.46
CA TYR A 132 10.35 9.11 12.49
C TYR A 132 10.77 7.73 11.98
N GLY A 133 10.47 6.69 12.76
CA GLY A 133 10.78 5.31 12.38
C GLY A 133 9.76 4.71 11.43
N SER A 134 8.56 5.29 11.30
CA SER A 134 7.50 4.79 10.43
C SER A 134 6.59 5.91 9.94
N THR A 135 5.91 5.68 8.81
CA THR A 135 4.87 6.57 8.29
C THR A 135 3.72 6.78 9.28
N SER A 136 3.37 5.76 10.08
CA SER A 136 2.33 5.85 11.12
C SER A 136 2.69 6.78 12.28
N SER A 137 3.98 6.98 12.54
CA SER A 137 4.45 7.92 13.58
C SER A 137 4.48 9.38 13.10
N ASP A 138 4.43 9.59 11.78
CA ASP A 138 4.40 10.91 11.15
C ASP A 138 2.96 11.30 10.75
N LYS A 139 2.30 12.07 11.62
CA LYS A 139 0.92 12.51 11.39
C LYS A 139 0.75 13.34 10.11
N ARG A 140 1.78 14.08 9.69
CA ARG A 140 1.70 14.93 8.49
C ARG A 140 1.68 14.04 7.24
N LEU A 141 2.67 13.16 7.12
CA LEU A 141 2.73 12.24 5.99
C LEU A 141 1.51 11.31 5.96
N GLY A 142 1.11 10.77 7.11
CA GLY A 142 -0.09 9.92 7.23
C GLY A 142 -1.35 10.61 6.69
N LYS A 143 -1.62 11.85 7.11
CA LYS A 143 -2.78 12.62 6.65
C LYS A 143 -2.76 12.89 5.14
N VAL A 144 -1.59 13.21 4.58
CA VAL A 144 -1.47 13.44 3.13
C VAL A 144 -1.76 12.14 2.36
N LEU A 145 -1.19 11.01 2.79
CA LEU A 145 -1.43 9.71 2.17
C LEU A 145 -2.90 9.27 2.27
N GLU A 146 -3.58 9.55 3.38
CA GLU A 146 -5.01 9.25 3.56
C GLU A 146 -5.89 9.92 2.51
N ASN A 147 -5.55 11.13 2.05
CA ASN A 147 -6.28 11.83 1.00
C ASN A 147 -6.27 11.09 -0.35
N TYR A 148 -5.38 10.11 -0.52
CA TYR A 148 -5.28 9.28 -1.73
C TYR A 148 -6.02 7.95 -1.63
N ASN A 149 -6.49 7.57 -0.44
CA ASN A 149 -7.29 6.34 -0.26
C ASN A 149 -8.63 6.39 -1.01
N SER A 150 -9.25 7.57 -1.12
CA SER A 150 -10.51 7.76 -1.86
C SER A 150 -10.28 8.10 -3.34
N LYS A 151 -9.08 8.57 -3.71
CA LYS A 151 -8.73 8.97 -5.07
C LYS A 151 -8.28 7.78 -5.93
N GLU A 152 -7.81 6.71 -5.31
CA GLU A 152 -7.41 5.50 -6.01
C GLU A 152 -8.53 4.46 -6.06
N ARG A 153 -8.89 4.05 -7.28
CA ARG A 153 -9.80 2.93 -7.51
C ARG A 153 -9.14 1.65 -7.00
N SER A 154 -9.67 1.07 -5.92
CA SER A 154 -9.27 -0.27 -5.48
C SER A 154 -9.54 -1.27 -6.62
N PRO A 155 -8.62 -2.19 -6.97
CA PRO A 155 -8.87 -3.23 -7.97
C PRO A 155 -9.98 -4.21 -7.56
N TYR A 156 -10.36 -4.21 -6.28
CA TYR A 156 -11.49 -4.98 -5.73
C TYR A 156 -12.74 -4.14 -5.56
N SER A 157 -12.72 -2.88 -6.02
CA SER A 157 -13.92 -2.06 -6.02
C SER A 157 -14.79 -2.38 -7.23
N VAL A 158 -16.08 -2.59 -6.98
CA VAL A 158 -17.09 -2.80 -8.00
C VAL A 158 -18.12 -1.67 -7.90
N GLN A 159 -18.72 -1.29 -9.01
CA GLN A 159 -19.87 -0.38 -8.96
C GLN A 159 -20.97 -1.03 -8.14
N LEU A 160 -21.53 -0.29 -7.17
CA LEU A 160 -22.60 -0.77 -6.30
C LEU A 160 -23.78 -1.31 -7.12
N GLY A 161 -24.11 -0.67 -8.24
CA GLY A 161 -25.17 -1.11 -9.16
C GLY A 161 -24.98 -2.49 -9.79
N ARG A 162 -23.75 -3.04 -9.77
CA ARG A 162 -23.44 -4.39 -10.29
C ARG A 162 -23.51 -5.47 -9.22
N LEU A 163 -23.63 -5.10 -7.95
CA LEU A 163 -23.82 -6.08 -6.87
C LEU A 163 -25.29 -6.55 -6.83
N PRO A 164 -25.55 -7.84 -6.53
CA PRO A 164 -26.88 -8.29 -6.18
C PRO A 164 -27.44 -7.49 -5.00
N ILE A 165 -28.76 -7.26 -4.96
CA ILE A 165 -29.42 -6.77 -3.74
C ILE A 165 -29.19 -7.78 -2.62
N GLU A 166 -29.17 -7.32 -1.36
CA GLU A 166 -28.69 -8.03 -0.17
C GLU A 166 -27.16 -8.22 -0.06
N SER A 167 -26.37 -7.71 -1.02
CA SER A 167 -24.91 -7.71 -0.90
C SER A 167 -24.42 -6.83 0.24
N LYS A 168 -23.43 -7.32 0.97
CA LYS A 168 -22.68 -6.55 1.98
C LYS A 168 -21.41 -5.98 1.37
N PHE A 169 -21.07 -4.76 1.74
CA PHE A 169 -19.91 -4.06 1.20
C PHE A 169 -19.39 -3.01 2.19
N PHE A 170 -18.16 -2.59 1.97
CA PHE A 170 -17.54 -1.43 2.61
C PHE A 170 -17.60 -0.24 1.67
N LEU A 171 -17.95 0.91 2.24
CA LEU A 171 -17.76 2.22 1.63
C LEU A 171 -16.93 3.05 2.60
N SER A 172 -15.69 3.38 2.21
CA SER A 172 -14.71 3.95 3.13
C SER A 172 -14.47 3.02 4.35
N LYS A 173 -14.59 3.53 5.57
CA LYS A 173 -14.44 2.76 6.82
C LYS A 173 -15.73 2.08 7.29
N ASP A 174 -16.87 2.45 6.72
CA ASP A 174 -18.19 2.03 7.18
C ASP A 174 -18.68 0.82 6.37
N SER A 175 -19.55 0.02 6.98
CA SER A 175 -20.06 -1.22 6.39
C SER A 175 -21.56 -1.17 6.16
N PHE A 176 -21.99 -1.66 5.00
CA PHE A 176 -23.37 -1.54 4.53
C PHE A 176 -23.88 -2.87 3.96
N GLN A 177 -25.20 -3.00 3.91
CA GLN A 177 -25.92 -4.01 3.13
C GLN A 177 -26.92 -3.30 2.21
N SER A 178 -26.90 -3.61 0.91
CA SER A 178 -27.96 -3.15 0.00
C SER A 178 -29.26 -3.87 0.35
N ILE A 179 -30.35 -3.15 0.57
CA ILE A 179 -31.65 -3.70 1.00
C ILE A 179 -32.76 -3.52 -0.03
N GLY A 180 -32.47 -2.86 -1.16
CA GLY A 180 -33.45 -2.63 -2.22
C GLY A 180 -33.10 -1.49 -3.15
N ARG A 181 -34.03 -1.15 -4.04
CA ARG A 181 -33.96 0.01 -4.94
C ARG A 181 -35.17 0.91 -4.74
N GLN A 182 -34.97 2.21 -4.91
CA GLN A 182 -36.05 3.20 -4.96
C GLN A 182 -35.80 4.13 -6.14
N GLY A 183 -36.43 3.86 -7.28
CA GLY A 183 -36.08 4.52 -8.54
C GLY A 183 -34.63 4.19 -8.93
N ASP A 184 -33.86 5.23 -9.24
CA ASP A 184 -32.47 5.10 -9.72
C ASP A 184 -31.42 4.92 -8.61
N VAL A 185 -31.82 5.05 -7.34
CA VAL A 185 -30.90 4.88 -6.19
C VAL A 185 -31.05 3.51 -5.53
N ILE A 186 -29.96 3.06 -4.90
CA ILE A 186 -29.91 1.83 -4.10
C ILE A 186 -30.08 2.21 -2.63
N LEU A 187 -30.98 1.51 -1.94
CA LEU A 187 -31.16 1.65 -0.51
C LEU A 187 -30.13 0.77 0.21
N CYS A 188 -29.37 1.37 1.11
CA CYS A 188 -28.30 0.70 1.83
C CYS A 188 -28.45 0.93 3.34
N LYS A 189 -28.44 -0.15 4.11
CA LYS A 189 -28.44 -0.11 5.57
C LYS A 189 -27.02 -0.15 6.10
N GLU A 190 -26.62 0.83 6.89
CA GLU A 190 -25.35 0.80 7.63
C GLU A 190 -25.44 -0.27 8.72
N LEU A 191 -24.48 -1.19 8.76
CA LEU A 191 -24.54 -2.37 9.64
C LEU A 191 -24.30 -2.04 11.11
N THR A 192 -23.60 -0.94 11.42
CA THR A 192 -23.29 -0.52 12.79
C THR A 192 -24.47 0.20 13.45
N THR A 193 -25.05 1.18 12.76
CA THR A 193 -26.10 2.05 13.33
C THR A 193 -27.51 1.60 12.95
N GLY A 194 -27.65 0.84 11.87
CA GLY A 194 -28.94 0.49 11.27
C GLY A 194 -29.57 1.59 10.43
N ALA A 195 -28.93 2.76 10.29
CA ALA A 195 -29.44 3.86 9.48
C ALA A 195 -29.52 3.48 7.98
N ILE A 196 -30.52 4.03 7.28
CA ILE A 196 -30.77 3.78 5.86
C ILE A 196 -30.32 4.98 5.03
N PHE A 197 -29.57 4.70 3.98
CA PHE A 197 -29.03 5.68 3.04
C PHE A 197 -29.50 5.39 1.62
N LYS A 198 -29.64 6.45 0.82
CA LYS A 198 -29.83 6.38 -0.63
C LYS A 198 -28.48 6.59 -1.29
N MET A 199 -28.02 5.59 -2.04
CA MET A 199 -26.70 5.61 -2.68
C MET A 199 -26.86 5.56 -4.21
N ASP A 200 -26.06 6.37 -4.90
CA ASP A 200 -25.98 6.35 -6.36
C ASP A 200 -25.35 5.02 -6.84
N PRO A 201 -25.94 4.32 -7.82
CA PRO A 201 -25.44 3.00 -8.26
C PRO A 201 -24.06 3.05 -8.94
N SER A 202 -23.60 4.23 -9.37
CA SER A 202 -22.30 4.42 -10.02
C SER A 202 -21.13 4.47 -9.04
N ILE A 203 -21.39 4.62 -7.73
CA ILE A 203 -20.33 4.62 -6.72
C ILE A 203 -19.62 3.27 -6.67
N PHE A 204 -18.32 3.33 -6.42
CA PHE A 204 -17.51 2.13 -6.27
C PHE A 204 -17.42 1.73 -4.80
N VAL A 205 -17.72 0.48 -4.52
CA VAL A 205 -17.73 -0.12 -3.18
C VAL A 205 -16.85 -1.35 -3.15
N LYS A 206 -16.39 -1.73 -1.97
CA LYS A 206 -15.62 -2.96 -1.77
C LYS A 206 -16.56 -4.04 -1.22
N PRO A 207 -16.97 -5.07 -1.98
CA PRO A 207 -17.85 -6.10 -1.48
C PRO A 207 -17.21 -6.88 -0.33
N PHE A 208 -18.04 -7.42 0.56
CA PHE A 208 -17.61 -8.47 1.48
C PHE A 208 -17.25 -9.69 0.63
N LEU A 209 -16.12 -10.33 0.96
CA LEU A 209 -15.70 -11.58 0.31
C LEU A 209 -16.57 -12.73 0.79
#